data_AF-C9SN02-F1
#
_entry.id   AF-C9SN02-F1
#
_cell.length_a   1.000
_cell.length_b   1.000
_cell.length_c   1.000
_cell.angle_alpha   90.00
_cell.angle_beta   90.00
_cell.angle_gamma   90.00
#
_symmetry.space_group_name_H-M   'P 1'
#
loop_
_entity.id
_entity.type
_entity.pdbx_description
1 polymer ?
#
loop_
_entity_poly.entity_id
_entity_poly.type
_entity_poly.pdbx_seq_one_letter_code
_entity_poly.pdbx_strand_id
1 'polypeptide(L)'
;MADGAYEAALRLWQALRDEVDDEMVGVNMAVCLLYTGNMDKGREVLESMAGSGRSSHTLLFNLSTMYELCTERNRAMKIKLTEKLAGLDATESGWEKTNADFKL
;
A
#
# COMPACT_ATOMS: atom_id res chain seq x y z
N MET A 1 13.15 -2.24 -10.60
CA MET A 1 12.05 -1.24 -10.59
C MET A 1 12.45 0.01 -11.35
N ALA A 2 13.55 0.68 -10.98
CA ALA A 2 14.01 1.90 -11.64
C ALA A 2 14.25 1.74 -13.17
N ASP A 3 14.72 0.57 -13.61
CA ASP A 3 14.99 0.31 -15.03
C ASP A 3 13.79 -0.24 -15.82
N GLY A 4 12.57 -0.16 -15.27
CA GLY A 4 11.35 -0.66 -15.92
C GLY A 4 11.19 -2.18 -15.93
N ALA A 5 12.14 -2.94 -15.36
CA ALA A 5 12.08 -4.41 -15.25
C ALA A 5 11.11 -4.87 -14.13
N TYR A 6 9.81 -4.56 -14.25
CA TYR A 6 8.82 -4.77 -13.19
C TYR A 6 8.46 -6.24 -12.97
N GLU A 7 8.35 -7.06 -14.01
CA GLU A 7 8.04 -8.49 -13.89
C GLU A 7 9.17 -9.26 -13.20
N ALA A 8 10.43 -8.91 -13.52
CA ALA A 8 11.59 -9.50 -12.85
C ALA A 8 11.66 -9.08 -11.39
N ALA A 9 11.46 -7.78 -11.11
CA ALA A 9 11.42 -7.28 -9.75
C ALA A 9 10.27 -7.91 -8.93
N LEU A 10 9.10 -8.10 -9.54
CA LEU A 10 7.95 -8.73 -8.87
C LEU A 10 8.30 -10.11 -8.33
N ARG A 11 8.98 -10.93 -9.13
CA ARG A 11 9.41 -12.28 -8.71
C ARG A 11 10.38 -12.22 -7.52
N LEU A 12 11.31 -11.26 -7.53
CA LEU A 12 12.25 -11.07 -6.43
C LEU A 12 11.56 -10.62 -5.15
N TRP A 13 10.61 -9.67 -5.25
CA TRP A 13 9.85 -9.21 -4.08
C TRP A 13 8.96 -10.30 -3.51
N GLN A 14 8.37 -11.15 -4.35
CA GLN A 14 7.59 -12.30 -3.90
C GLN A 14 8.44 -13.28 -3.10
N ALA A 15 9.63 -13.63 -3.61
CA ALA A 15 10.55 -14.51 -2.88
C ALA A 15 11.00 -13.87 -1.55
N LEU A 16 11.37 -12.59 -1.57
CA LEU A 16 11.83 -11.89 -0.37
C LEU A 16 10.73 -11.77 0.71
N ARG A 17 9.47 -11.65 0.30
CA ARG A 17 8.33 -11.53 1.23
C ARG A 17 8.16 -12.76 2.12
N ASP A 18 8.58 -13.93 1.66
CA ASP A 18 8.53 -15.16 2.45
C ASP A 18 9.70 -15.24 3.48
N GLU A 19 10.72 -14.39 3.33
CA GLU A 19 11.93 -14.39 4.15
C GLU A 19 11.96 -13.26 5.20
N VAL A 20 11.32 -12.12 4.92
CA VAL A 20 11.39 -10.93 5.79
C VAL A 20 10.02 -10.30 6.05
N ASP A 21 9.80 -9.89 7.30
CA ASP A 21 8.60 -9.15 7.69
C ASP A 21 8.81 -7.63 7.56
N ASP A 22 8.89 -7.14 6.32
CA ASP A 22 9.15 -5.74 5.99
C ASP A 22 8.02 -5.15 5.13
N GLU A 23 7.45 -4.02 5.55
CA GLU A 23 6.39 -3.30 4.83
C GLU A 23 6.86 -2.82 3.45
N MET A 24 8.10 -2.38 3.30
CA MET A 24 8.65 -1.89 2.04
C MET A 24 8.72 -2.98 0.97
N VAL A 25 8.96 -4.23 1.37
CA VAL A 25 8.89 -5.38 0.45
C VAL A 25 7.49 -5.52 -0.12
N GLY A 26 6.46 -5.46 0.75
CA GLY A 26 5.06 -5.53 0.32
C GLY A 26 4.64 -4.34 -0.55
N VAL A 27 5.07 -3.13 -0.21
CA VAL A 27 4.78 -1.90 -0.97
C VAL A 27 5.40 -1.98 -2.36
N ASN A 28 6.69 -2.31 -2.47
CA ASN A 28 7.36 -2.42 -3.77
C ASN A 28 6.78 -3.55 -4.63
N MET A 29 6.37 -4.66 -4.01
CA MET A 29 5.64 -5.73 -4.69
C MET A 29 4.32 -5.23 -5.29
N ALA A 30 3.55 -4.45 -4.53
CA ALA A 30 2.29 -3.86 -5.01
C ALA A 30 2.50 -2.84 -6.14
N VAL A 31 3.58 -2.05 -6.08
CA VAL A 31 3.96 -1.14 -7.17
C VAL A 31 4.33 -1.92 -8.44
N CYS A 32 5.08 -3.03 -8.33
CA CYS A 32 5.30 -3.93 -9.47
C CYS A 32 3.97 -4.47 -10.03
N LEU A 33 3.02 -4.86 -9.17
CA LEU A 33 1.70 -5.33 -9.61
C LEU A 33 0.94 -4.24 -10.36
N LEU A 34 0.99 -2.98 -9.91
CA LEU A 34 0.44 -1.84 -10.64
C LEU A 34 1.05 -1.72 -12.05
N TYR A 35 2.38 -1.66 -12.18
CA TYR A 35 3.04 -1.46 -13.47
C TYR A 35 2.91 -2.65 -14.44
N THR A 36 2.62 -3.84 -13.92
CA THR A 36 2.35 -5.04 -14.73
C THR A 36 0.85 -5.24 -15.02
N GLY A 37 0.00 -4.26 -14.70
CA GLY A 37 -1.44 -4.28 -14.97
C GLY A 37 -2.29 -5.10 -13.99
N ASN A 38 -1.70 -5.62 -12.90
CA ASN A 38 -2.38 -6.42 -11.87
C ASN A 38 -2.87 -5.54 -10.72
N MET A 39 -3.60 -4.47 -11.04
CA MET A 39 -3.95 -3.43 -10.06
C MET A 39 -4.78 -3.95 -8.89
N ASP A 40 -5.74 -4.85 -9.14
CA ASP A 40 -6.58 -5.43 -8.08
C ASP A 40 -5.75 -6.16 -7.02
N LYS A 41 -4.76 -6.97 -7.44
CA LYS A 41 -3.85 -7.67 -6.53
C LYS A 41 -2.95 -6.70 -5.79
N GLY A 42 -2.45 -5.67 -6.48
CA GLY A 42 -1.64 -4.63 -5.85
C GLY A 42 -2.41 -3.88 -4.75
N ARG A 43 -3.69 -3.55 -5.00
CA ARG A 43 -4.58 -2.93 -4.03
C ARG A 43 -4.80 -3.86 -2.83
N GLU A 44 -5.14 -5.13 -3.07
CA GLU A 44 -5.37 -6.11 -2.00
C GLU A 44 -4.14 -6.26 -1.07
N VAL A 45 -2.93 -6.29 -1.65
CA VAL A 45 -1.68 -6.34 -0.88
C VAL A 45 -1.54 -5.13 0.06
N LEU A 46 -1.79 -3.93 -0.46
CA LEU A 46 -1.68 -2.69 0.33
C LEU A 46 -2.79 -2.59 1.38
N GLU A 47 -4.03 -2.94 1.04
CA GLU A 47 -5.17 -2.97 1.97
C GLU A 47 -4.96 -3.98 3.11
N SER A 48 -4.37 -5.13 2.81
CA SER A 48 -4.04 -6.16 3.80
C SER A 48 -3.02 -5.65 4.82
N MET A 49 -1.93 -5.01 4.35
CA MET A 49 -0.94 -4.42 5.25
C MET A 49 -1.52 -3.26 6.07
N ALA A 50 -2.31 -2.39 5.45
CA ALA A 50 -2.99 -1.32 6.17
C ALA A 50 -3.96 -1.88 7.23
N GLY A 51 -4.64 -2.98 6.90
CA GLY A 51 -5.53 -3.69 7.81
C GLY A 51 -4.83 -4.41 8.96
N SER A 52 -3.54 -4.72 8.83
CA SER A 52 -2.72 -5.33 9.89
C SER A 52 -2.03 -4.29 10.79
N GLY A 53 -2.41 -3.02 10.69
CA GLY A 53 -1.87 -1.93 11.51
C GLY A 53 -0.63 -1.24 10.94
N ARG A 54 -0.14 -1.68 9.79
CA ARG A 54 0.93 -0.98 9.08
C ARG A 54 0.38 0.30 8.45
N SER A 55 1.12 1.39 8.54
CA SER A 55 0.56 2.70 8.18
C SER A 55 1.64 3.72 7.83
N SER A 56 2.77 3.29 7.27
CA SER A 56 3.77 4.27 6.84
C SER A 56 3.20 5.22 5.78
N HIS A 57 3.80 6.41 5.68
CA HIS A 57 3.49 7.37 4.64
C HIS A 57 3.51 6.72 3.24
N THR A 58 4.53 5.91 2.95
CA THR A 58 4.70 5.26 1.65
C THR A 58 3.57 4.26 1.37
N LEU A 59 3.16 3.45 2.36
CA LEU A 59 2.03 2.54 2.22
C LEU A 59 0.74 3.29 1.92
N LEU A 60 0.40 4.29 2.75
CA LEU A 60 -0.87 5.02 2.64
C LEU A 60 -0.94 5.82 1.34
N PHE A 61 0.15 6.47 0.94
CA PHE A 61 0.23 7.21 -0.30
C PHE A 61 0.05 6.30 -1.53
N ASN A 62 0.68 5.12 -1.54
CA ASN A 62 0.52 4.15 -2.64
C ASN A 62 -0.90 3.57 -2.67
N LEU A 63 -1.50 3.25 -1.52
CA LEU A 63 -2.88 2.76 -1.46
C LEU A 63 -3.88 3.82 -1.95
N SER A 64 -3.69 5.08 -1.54
CA SER A 64 -4.47 6.20 -2.05
C SER A 64 -4.30 6.40 -3.56
N THR A 65 -3.09 6.23 -4.09
CA THR A 65 -2.83 6.23 -5.53
C THR A 65 -3.59 5.10 -6.23
N MET A 66 -3.59 3.89 -5.65
CA MET A 66 -4.33 2.76 -6.22
C MET A 66 -5.83 3.02 -6.25
N TYR A 67 -6.40 3.64 -5.21
CA TYR A 67 -7.80 4.04 -5.24
C TYR A 67 -8.10 5.05 -6.35
N GLU A 68 -7.25 6.07 -6.53
CA GLU A 68 -7.38 7.06 -7.61
C GLU A 68 -7.38 6.40 -9.00
N LEU A 69 -6.55 5.38 -9.20
CA LEU A 69 -6.42 4.69 -10.48
C LEU A 69 -7.52 3.65 -10.73
N CYS A 70 -8.05 3.03 -9.67
CA CYS A 70 -9.01 1.93 -9.82
C CYS A 70 -10.48 2.38 -9.84
N THR A 71 -10.81 3.58 -9.31
CA THR A 71 -12.22 3.99 -9.17
C THR A 71 -12.45 5.50 -9.02
N GLU A 72 -13.55 5.98 -9.62
CA GLU A 72 -14.07 7.34 -9.39
C GLU A 72 -14.55 7.58 -7.94
N ARG A 73 -14.81 6.50 -7.18
CA ARG A 73 -15.18 6.58 -5.76
C ARG A 73 -13.97 6.68 -4.83
N ASN A 74 -12.79 7.04 -5.35
CA ASN A 74 -11.53 7.06 -4.60
C ASN A 74 -11.61 7.88 -3.31
N ARG A 75 -12.29 9.04 -3.33
CA ARG A 75 -12.44 9.88 -2.14
C ARG A 75 -13.15 9.15 -0.99
N ALA A 76 -14.22 8.41 -1.29
CA ALA A 76 -14.93 7.63 -0.27
C ALA A 76 -14.07 6.49 0.28
N MET A 77 -13.27 5.84 -0.58
CA MET A 77 -12.35 4.78 -0.17
C MET A 77 -11.23 5.31 0.73
N LYS A 78 -10.65 6.48 0.40
CA LYS A 78 -9.65 7.16 1.22
C LYS A 78 -10.20 7.54 2.60
N ILE A 79 -11.39 8.12 2.66
CA ILE A 79 -12.05 8.46 3.93
C ILE A 79 -12.27 7.21 4.78
N LYS A 80 -12.81 6.13 4.19
CA LYS A 80 -13.01 4.85 4.88
C LYS A 80 -11.69 4.25 5.40
N LEU A 81 -10.60 4.42 4.66
CA LEU A 81 -9.27 4.01 5.12
C LEU A 81 -8.81 4.83 6.33
N THR A 82 -8.99 6.15 6.30
CA THR A 82 -8.69 7.03 7.44
C THR A 82 -9.50 6.64 8.69
N GLU A 83 -10.81 6.42 8.55
CA GLU A 83 -11.68 5.97 9.65
C GLU A 83 -11.21 4.63 10.23
N LYS A 84 -10.86 3.67 9.36
CA LYS A 84 -10.36 2.36 9.77
C LYS A 84 -9.07 2.48 10.59
N LEU A 85 -8.12 3.29 10.13
CA LEU A 85 -6.84 3.46 10.82
C LEU A 85 -6.96 4.26 12.12
N ALA A 86 -7.85 5.25 12.17
CA ALA A 86 -8.13 6.02 13.38
C ALA A 86 -8.74 5.16 14.51
N GLY A 87 -9.37 4.04 14.17
CA GLY A 87 -9.92 3.07 15.13
C GLY A 87 -8.95 1.99 15.59
N LEU A 88 -7.69 1.98 15.14
CA LEU A 88 -6.68 1.03 15.62
C LEU A 88 -6.10 1.47 16.97
N ASP A 89 -5.24 0.64 17.58
CA ASP A 89 -4.49 1.03 18.77
C ASP A 89 -3.15 1.67 18.37
N ALA A 90 -2.65 2.57 19.23
CA ALA A 90 -1.33 3.16 19.06
C ALA A 90 -0.23 2.08 19.03
N THR A 91 0.66 2.19 18.05
CA THR A 91 1.81 1.29 17.89
C THR A 91 3.12 2.06 18.01
N GLU A 92 4.20 1.35 18.35
CA GLU A 92 5.55 1.92 18.43
C GLU A 92 6.06 2.44 17.07
N SER A 93 5.46 1.98 15.96
CA SER A 93 5.84 2.34 14.59
C SER A 93 5.28 3.68 14.10
N GLY A 94 4.65 4.46 14.98
CA GLY A 94 4.12 5.78 14.68
C GLY A 94 2.61 5.78 14.42
N TRP A 95 1.90 6.53 15.25
CA TRP A 95 0.44 6.59 15.28
C TRP A 95 -0.14 7.76 14.49
N GLU A 96 0.54 8.91 14.52
CA GLU A 96 0.03 10.15 13.93
C GLU A 96 0.03 10.06 12.39
N LYS A 97 -1.13 10.35 11.78
CA LYS A 97 -1.31 10.46 10.34
C LYS A 97 -1.97 11.79 10.00
N THR A 98 -1.61 12.32 8.85
CA THR A 98 -2.13 13.57 8.30
C THR A 98 -2.92 13.30 7.03
N ASN A 99 -3.75 14.25 6.60
CA ASN A 99 -4.46 14.14 5.33
C ASN A 99 -3.52 13.94 4.13
N ALA A 100 -2.29 14.47 4.21
CA ALA A 100 -1.28 14.30 3.17
C ALA A 100 -0.89 12.83 2.95
N ASP A 101 -0.90 12.00 4.00
CA ASP A 101 -0.63 10.56 3.89
C ASP A 101 -1.68 9.83 3.03
N PHE A 102 -2.90 10.37 2.98
CA PHE A 102 -4.03 9.80 2.24
C PHE A 102 -4.29 10.48 0.90
N LYS A 103 -3.48 11.46 0.50
CA LYS A 103 -3.78 12.36 -0.64
C LYS A 103 -5.20 12.96 -0.55
N LEU A 104 -5.52 13.50 0.62
CA LEU A 104 -6.77 14.22 0.92
C LEU A 104 -6.54 15.71 1.10
#